data_AF-A0A521QMA4-F1
#
_entry.id   AF-A0A521QMA4-F1
#
_cell.length_a   1.000
_cell.length_b   1.000
_cell.length_c   1.000
_cell.angle_alpha   90.00
_cell.angle_beta   90.00
_cell.angle_gamma   90.00
#
_symmetry.space_group_name_H-M   'P 1'
#
loop_
_entity.id
_entity.type
_entity.pdbx_description
1 polymer ?
#
loop_
_entity_poly.entity_id
_entity_poly.type
_entity_poly.pdbx_seq_one_letter_code
_entity_poly.pdbx_strand_id
1 'polypeptide(L)' 'MVEASWPAAARPVREVFLASDEGKSRPNATPRFILYKDGKILLTVTGNAGWKDKMWPALQEVTGTKA' A
#
# COMPACT_ATOMS: atom_id res chain seq x y z
N MET A 1 15.40 2.86 8.90
CA MET A 1 15.17 2.93 7.44
C MET A 1 15.40 4.36 6.97
N VAL A 2 16.35 4.58 6.05
CA VAL A 2 16.74 5.91 5.57
C VAL A 2 15.75 6.36 4.50
N GLU A 3 15.21 7.58 4.62
CA GLU A 3 14.23 8.18 3.70
C GLU A 3 14.69 8.17 2.22
N ALA A 4 16.01 8.18 2.00
CA ALA A 4 16.65 8.11 0.70
C ALA A 4 16.35 6.83 -0.11
N SER A 5 15.79 5.77 0.49
CA SER A 5 15.51 4.53 -0.23
C SER A 5 14.21 4.54 -1.05
N TRP A 6 13.36 5.56 -0.91
CA TRP A 6 12.08 5.64 -1.64
C TRP A 6 12.19 6.55 -2.87
N PRO A 7 11.76 6.09 -4.07
CA PRO A 7 11.63 6.95 -5.24
C PRO A 7 10.74 8.17 -4.96
N ALA A 8 11.03 9.32 -5.56
CA ALA A 8 10.31 10.57 -5.30
C ALA A 8 8.78 10.43 -5.46
N ALA A 9 8.33 9.72 -6.49
CA ALA A 9 6.92 9.46 -6.76
C ALA A 9 6.22 8.64 -5.66
N ALA A 10 6.97 7.85 -4.87
CA ALA A 10 6.42 7.00 -3.82
C ALA A 10 6.51 7.64 -2.41
N ARG A 11 7.14 8.81 -2.27
CA ARG A 11 7.23 9.51 -0.97
C ARG A 11 5.86 9.91 -0.40
N PRO A 12 4.90 10.44 -1.18
CA PRO A 12 3.57 10.76 -0.66
C PRO A 12 2.83 9.51 -0.14
N VAL A 13 3.02 8.37 -0.82
CA VAL A 13 2.44 7.09 -0.40
C VAL A 13 3.00 6.68 0.98
N ARG A 14 4.32 6.81 1.16
CA ARG A 14 4.98 6.49 2.44
C ARG A 14 4.50 7.40 3.57
N GLU A 15 4.39 8.70 3.31
CA GLU A 15 3.94 9.67 4.31
C GLU A 15 2.52 9.34 4.81
N VAL A 16 1.58 9.16 3.88
CA VAL A 16 0.19 8.81 4.20
C VAL A 16 0.12 7.45 4.91
N PHE A 17 0.98 6.49 4.52
CA PHE A 17 1.07 5.19 5.16
C PHE A 17 1.51 5.30 6.62
N LEU A 18 2.61 6.01 6.89
CA LEU A 18 3.13 6.16 8.26
C LEU A 18 2.14 6.91 9.17
N ALA A 19 1.26 7.74 8.62
CA ALA A 19 0.18 8.39 9.36
C ALA A 19 -1.02 7.47 9.68
N SER A 20 -1.21 6.39 8.92
CA SER A 20 -2.31 5.41 9.10
C SER A 20 -2.11 4.50 10.32
N ASP A 21 -3.18 3.89 10.82
CA ASP A 21 -3.13 2.95 11.95
C ASP A 21 -2.26 1.71 11.66
N GLU A 22 -2.30 1.20 10.42
CA GLU A 22 -1.44 0.10 9.97
C GLU A 22 0.04 0.53 9.95
N GLY A 23 0.34 1.74 9.46
CA GLY A 23 1.71 2.24 9.45
C GLY A 23 2.29 2.49 10.84
N LYS A 24 1.45 2.94 11.79
CA LYS A 24 1.84 3.10 13.19
C LYS A 24 2.08 1.76 13.89
N SER A 25 1.21 0.77 13.66
CA SER A 25 1.28 -0.52 14.35
C SER A 25 2.32 -1.47 13.76
N ARG A 26 2.52 -1.44 12.44
CA ARG A 26 3.40 -2.36 11.72
C ARG A 26 4.24 -1.60 10.70
N PRO A 27 5.17 -0.72 11.08
CA PRO A 27 5.94 0.05 10.10
C PRO A 27 6.84 -0.83 9.20
N ASN A 28 7.28 -2.01 9.68
CA ASN A 28 8.37 -2.79 9.08
C ASN A 28 7.96 -4.17 8.49
N ALA A 29 6.68 -4.52 8.40
CA ALA A 29 6.27 -5.82 7.85
C ALA A 29 6.51 -5.92 6.32
N THR A 30 7.07 -7.05 5.89
CA THR A 30 7.44 -7.33 4.49
C THR A 30 7.06 -8.76 4.09
N PRO A 31 6.61 -9.04 2.85
CA PRO A 31 6.30 -8.07 1.79
C PRO A 31 5.02 -7.29 2.10
N ARG A 32 4.95 -6.03 1.64
CA ARG A 32 3.80 -5.13 1.81
C ARG A 32 3.35 -4.56 0.49
N PHE A 33 2.04 -4.43 0.35
CA PHE A 33 1.38 -3.81 -0.79
C PHE A 33 0.46 -2.71 -0.29
N ILE A 34 0.52 -1.54 -0.92
CA ILE A 34 -0.28 -0.36 -0.57
C ILE A 34 -1.01 0.08 -1.84
N LEU A 35 -2.34 0.10 -1.79
CA LEU A 35 -3.19 0.67 -2.83
C LEU A 35 -3.46 2.13 -2.49
N TYR A 36 -2.89 3.02 -3.30
CA TYR A 36 -2.99 4.46 -3.12
C TYR A 36 -3.68 5.09 -4.32
N LYS A 37 -4.67 5.95 -4.06
CA LYS A 37 -5.41 6.69 -5.09
C LYS A 37 -5.88 8.02 -4.52
N ASP A 38 -5.74 9.08 -5.31
CA ASP A 38 -6.27 10.43 -5.00
C ASP A 38 -5.92 10.93 -3.59
N GLY A 39 -4.65 10.81 -3.19
CA GLY A 39 -4.21 11.29 -1.88
C GLY A 39 -4.39 10.30 -0.72
N LYS A 40 -5.09 9.18 -0.93
CA LYS A 40 -5.56 8.30 0.14
C LYS A 40 -5.08 6.86 -0.04
N ILE A 41 -4.85 6.19 1.08
CA ILE A 41 -4.66 4.74 1.11
C ILE A 41 -6.03 4.09 1.15
N LEU A 42 -6.32 3.28 0.13
CA LEU A 42 -7.55 2.51 0.03
C LEU A 42 -7.41 1.12 0.68
N LEU A 43 -6.23 0.53 0.57
CA LEU A 43 -5.95 -0.81 1.11
C LEU A 43 -4.46 -0.95 1.43
N THR A 44 -4.14 -1.58 2.55
CA THR A 44 -2.79 -2.10 2.84
C THR A 44 -2.90 -3.57 3.19
N VAL A 45 -2.03 -4.40 2.61
CA VAL A 45 -1.94 -5.83 2.91
C VAL A 45 -0.50 -6.27 3.04
N THR A 46 -0.28 -7.33 3.81
CA THR A 46 1.03 -7.94 4.04
C THR A 46 1.03 -9.40 3.62
N GLY A 47 2.18 -9.88 3.14
CA GLY A 47 2.36 -11.28 2.75
C GLY A 47 1.78 -11.62 1.37
N ASN A 48 2.22 -12.74 0.80
CA ASN A 48 1.83 -13.18 -0.54
C ASN A 48 0.33 -13.53 -0.64
N ALA A 49 -0.24 -14.11 0.42
CA ALA A 49 -1.69 -14.37 0.49
C ALA A 49 -2.48 -13.06 0.44
N GLY A 50 -2.05 -12.04 1.20
CA GLY A 50 -2.67 -10.71 1.17
C GLY A 50 -2.68 -10.07 -0.21
N TRP A 51 -1.62 -10.28 -1.00
CA TRP A 51 -1.59 -9.84 -2.40
C TRP A 51 -2.71 -10.47 -3.22
N LYS A 52 -2.75 -11.81 -3.28
CA LYS A 52 -3.69 -12.52 -4.15
C LYS A 52 -5.14 -12.37 -3.71
N ASP A 53 -5.39 -12.46 -2.40
CA ASP A 53 -6.75 -12.63 -1.88
C ASP A 53 -7.45 -11.29 -1.63
N LYS A 54 -6.67 -10.20 -1.49
CA LYS A 54 -7.20 -8.88 -1.13
C LYS A 54 -6.74 -7.77 -2.06
N MET A 55 -5.43 -7.66 -2.34
CA MET A 55 -4.92 -6.57 -3.19
C MET A 55 -5.40 -6.70 -4.63
N TRP A 56 -5.32 -7.89 -5.21
CA TRP A 56 -5.73 -8.10 -6.60
C TRP A 56 -7.21 -7.76 -6.86
N PRO A 57 -8.18 -8.27 -6.07
CA PRO A 57 -9.58 -7.87 -6.22
C PRO A 57 -9.81 -6.35 -6.06
N ALA A 58 -9.16 -5.72 -5.08
CA ALA A 58 -9.31 -4.28 -4.85
C ALA A 58 -8.74 -3.45 -6.01
N LEU A 59 -7.64 -3.89 -6.63
CA LEU A 59 -7.11 -3.26 -7.83
C LEU A 59 -8.12 -3.31 -8.97
N GLN A 60 -8.69 -4.49 -9.25
CA GLN A 60 -9.69 -4.67 -10.30
C GLN A 60 -10.91 -3.76 -10.09
N GLU A 61 -11.39 -3.64 -8.85
CA GLU A 61 -12.50 -2.75 -8.50
C GLU A 61 -12.15 -1.28 -8.75
N VAL A 62 -10.97 -0.84 -8.29
CA VAL A 62 -10.54 0.56 -8.38
C VAL A 62 -10.24 1.01 -9.80
N THR A 63 -9.73 0.11 -10.66
CA THR A 63 -9.40 0.41 -12.06
C THR A 63 -10.53 0.10 -13.03
N GLY A 64 -11.61 -0.54 -12.57
CA GLY A 64 -12.69 -1.04 -13.44
C GLY A 64 -12.23 -2.14 -14.41
N THR A 65 -11.06 -2.73 -14.18
CA THR A 65 -10.52 -3.79 -15.03
C THR A 65 -11.20 -5.11 -14.67
N LYS A 66 -12.00 -5.63 -15.60
CA LYS A 66 -12.40 -7.04 -15.58
C LYS A 66 -11.30 -7.81 -16.32
N ALA A 67 -10.62 -8.69 -15.60
CA ALA A 67 -9.68 -9.63 -16.21
C ALA A 67 -10.44 -10.64 -17.09
#